data_AF-A0A1F4X717-F1
#
_entry.id   AF-A0A1F4X717-F1
#
_cell.length_a   1.000
_cell.length_b   1.000
_cell.length_c   1.000
_cell.angle_alpha   90.00
_cell.angle_beta   90.00
_cell.angle_gamma   90.00
#
_symmetry.space_group_name_H-M   'P 1'
#
loop_
_entity.id
_entity.type
_entity.pdbx_description
1 polymer ?
#
loop_
_entity_poly.entity_id
_entity_poly.type
_entity_poly.pdbx_seq_one_letter_code
_entity_poly.pdbx_strand_id
1 'polypeptide(L)'
;MQKSPLSFYKIPLLISLTLGIVVTALGVIRDPMQIAFVFVGTILGTFVLDLEYVLNAIFVEPARDFSKTLLAYLKHSDIANAIRLIQYHKDDFHEKSLNSALFQIVLAFLSVLVIYSSRSFFPKALVLSVYANSIYVLLEYYYQNKLSEWFWTFKTKPGKQGFLAYLGLVVLVFGFCLYIL
;
A
#
# COMPACT_ATOMS: atom_id res chain seq x y z
N MET A 1 -13.13 -19.63 -13.85
CA MET A 1 -11.77 -19.25 -14.32
C MET A 1 -10.95 -18.79 -13.13
N GLN A 2 -9.96 -19.56 -12.67
CA GLN A 2 -9.06 -19.12 -11.59
C GLN A 2 -8.22 -17.94 -12.08
N LYS A 3 -8.36 -16.79 -11.41
CA LYS A 3 -7.52 -15.62 -11.72
C LYS A 3 -6.07 -15.93 -11.29
N SER A 4 -5.12 -15.63 -12.18
CA SER A 4 -3.68 -15.71 -11.84
C SER A 4 -3.38 -14.73 -10.70
N PRO A 5 -2.54 -15.07 -9.71
CA PRO A 5 -2.17 -14.14 -8.63
C PRO A 5 -1.62 -12.81 -9.17
N LEU A 6 -0.93 -12.85 -10.32
CA LEU A 6 -0.39 -11.67 -11.00
C LEU A 6 -1.48 -10.69 -11.48
N SER A 7 -2.71 -11.19 -11.70
CA SER A 7 -3.82 -10.34 -12.17
C SER A 7 -4.32 -9.39 -11.09
N PHE A 8 -4.18 -9.74 -9.80
CA PHE A 8 -4.54 -8.88 -8.68
C PHE A 8 -3.56 -7.72 -8.52
N TYR A 9 -2.27 -7.95 -8.81
CA TYR A 9 -1.20 -6.97 -8.63
C TYR A 9 -0.83 -6.19 -9.89
N LYS A 10 -1.55 -6.37 -11.00
CA LYS A 10 -1.19 -5.72 -12.27
C LYS A 10 -1.11 -4.19 -12.15
N ILE A 11 -2.12 -3.56 -11.55
CA ILE A 11 -2.15 -2.10 -11.39
C ILE A 11 -1.19 -1.64 -10.28
N PRO A 12 -1.18 -2.25 -9.07
CA PRO A 12 -0.19 -1.92 -8.04
C PRO A 12 1.27 -1.99 -8.53
N LEU A 13 1.64 -3.06 -9.25
CA LEU A 13 2.99 -3.20 -9.80
C LEU A 13 3.30 -2.17 -10.88
N LEU A 14 2.31 -1.82 -11.72
CA LEU A 14 2.49 -0.76 -12.72
C LEU A 14 2.76 0.58 -12.05
N ILE A 15 2.01 0.92 -11.00
CA ILE A 15 2.24 2.13 -10.19
C ILE A 15 3.65 2.13 -9.61
N SER A 16 4.06 1.02 -8.97
CA SER A 16 5.38 0.89 -8.36
C SER A 16 6.53 0.97 -9.39
N LEU A 17 6.36 0.40 -10.59
CA LEU A 17 7.35 0.48 -11.66
C LEU A 17 7.45 1.90 -12.22
N THR A 18 6.32 2.54 -12.51
CA THR A 18 6.29 3.94 -12.94
C THR A 18 6.92 4.86 -11.90
N LEU A 19 6.62 4.64 -10.62
CA LEU A 19 7.22 5.40 -9.53
C LEU A 19 8.73 5.15 -9.43
N GLY A 20 9.21 3.93 -9.65
CA GLY A 20 10.64 3.63 -9.65
C GLY A 20 11.40 4.43 -10.72
N ILE A 21 10.80 4.57 -11.91
CA ILE A 21 11.32 5.42 -12.99
C ILE A 21 11.32 6.89 -12.55
N VAL A 22 10.21 7.39 -11.99
CA VAL A 22 10.08 8.77 -11.53
C VAL A 22 11.11 9.10 -10.44
N VAL A 23 11.26 8.24 -9.43
CA VAL A 23 12.23 8.42 -8.33
C VAL A 23 13.66 8.42 -8.86
N THR A 24 13.97 7.52 -9.79
CA THR A 24 15.30 7.46 -10.43
C THR A 24 15.60 8.73 -11.21
N ALA A 25 14.62 9.22 -11.98
CA ALA A 25 14.75 10.41 -12.80
C ALA A 25 14.86 11.70 -11.97
N LEU A 26 13.95 11.91 -11.01
CA LEU A 26 13.92 13.10 -10.15
C LEU A 26 15.11 13.13 -9.19
N GLY A 27 15.48 11.97 -8.62
CA GLY A 27 16.67 11.85 -7.76
C GLY A 27 18.01 11.90 -8.51
N VAL A 28 17.99 12.01 -9.85
CA VAL A 28 19.17 12.04 -10.74
C VAL A 28 20.15 10.92 -10.41
N ILE A 29 19.63 9.72 -10.16
CA ILE A 29 20.42 8.59 -9.68
C ILE A 29 21.18 7.99 -10.86
N ARG A 30 22.51 7.95 -10.76
CA ARG A 30 23.39 7.39 -11.81
C ARG A 30 24.04 6.08 -11.42
N ASP A 31 24.14 5.82 -10.12
CA ASP A 31 24.76 4.61 -9.61
C ASP A 31 23.84 3.40 -9.81
N PRO A 32 24.27 2.35 -10.53
CA PRO A 32 23.42 1.19 -10.82
C PRO A 32 22.91 0.45 -9.58
N MET A 33 23.70 0.43 -8.50
CA MET A 33 23.29 -0.22 -7.25
C MET A 33 22.18 0.56 -6.55
N GLN A 34 22.26 1.89 -6.54
CA GLN A 34 21.17 2.74 -6.05
C GLN A 34 19.91 2.65 -6.90
N ILE A 35 20.04 2.54 -8.23
CA ILE A 35 18.89 2.30 -9.13
C ILE A 35 18.23 0.96 -8.78
N ALA A 36 19.01 -0.11 -8.62
CA ALA A 36 18.49 -1.41 -8.21
C ALA A 36 17.75 -1.31 -6.86
N PHE A 37 18.31 -0.61 -5.89
CA PHE A 37 17.67 -0.35 -4.61
C PHE A 37 16.37 0.45 -4.72
N VAL A 38 16.26 1.43 -5.63
CA VAL A 38 14.99 2.10 -5.89
C VAL A 38 13.94 1.10 -6.35
N PHE A 39 14.24 0.24 -7.33
CA PHE A 39 13.28 -0.73 -7.83
C PHE A 39 12.92 -1.80 -6.80
N VAL A 40 13.87 -2.27 -6.00
CA VAL A 40 13.57 -3.18 -4.88
C VAL A 40 12.64 -2.49 -3.88
N GLY A 41 12.92 -1.23 -3.53
CA GLY A 41 12.08 -0.43 -2.65
C GLY A 41 10.66 -0.27 -3.20
N THR A 42 10.51 0.14 -4.46
CA THR A 42 9.18 0.35 -5.04
C THR A 42 8.40 -0.96 -5.19
N ILE A 43 9.05 -2.05 -5.61
CA ILE A 43 8.40 -3.36 -5.72
C ILE A 43 7.93 -3.84 -4.35
N LEU A 44 8.78 -3.80 -3.32
CA LEU A 44 8.41 -4.20 -1.96
C LEU A 44 7.26 -3.35 -1.40
N GLY A 45 7.26 -2.04 -1.69
CA GLY A 45 6.20 -1.12 -1.25
C GLY A 45 4.80 -1.54 -1.71
N THR A 46 4.70 -2.20 -2.87
CA THR A 46 3.43 -2.74 -3.42
C THR A 46 2.73 -3.69 -2.46
N PHE A 47 3.49 -4.47 -1.69
CA PHE A 47 2.96 -5.55 -0.85
C PHE A 47 2.74 -5.14 0.61
N VAL A 48 3.18 -3.94 1.00
CA VAL A 48 3.14 -3.50 2.41
C VAL A 48 1.71 -3.44 2.94
N LEU A 49 0.75 -2.96 2.14
CA LEU A 49 -0.64 -2.87 2.56
C LEU A 49 -1.28 -4.27 2.79
N ASP A 50 -0.79 -5.29 2.08
CA ASP A 50 -1.28 -6.66 2.24
C ASP A 50 -0.68 -7.39 3.44
N LEU A 51 0.40 -6.86 4.03
CA LEU A 51 0.94 -7.40 5.28
C LEU A 51 -0.09 -7.38 6.40
N GLU A 52 -1.08 -6.49 6.32
CA GLU A 52 -2.22 -6.46 7.23
C GLU A 52 -2.92 -7.82 7.38
N TYR A 53 -3.15 -8.55 6.29
CA TYR A 53 -3.85 -9.84 6.37
C TYR A 53 -2.98 -10.91 7.05
N VAL A 54 -1.67 -10.84 6.84
CA VAL A 54 -0.70 -11.71 7.51
C VAL A 54 -0.60 -11.35 9.00
N LEU A 55 -0.52 -10.07 9.32
CA LEU A 55 -0.47 -9.57 10.70
C LEU A 55 -1.76 -9.92 11.47
N ASN A 56 -2.92 -9.75 10.84
CA ASN A 56 -4.21 -10.15 11.42
C ASN A 56 -4.26 -11.66 11.69
N ALA A 57 -3.78 -12.48 10.75
CA ALA A 57 -3.75 -13.93 10.91
C ALA A 57 -2.80 -14.41 12.02
N ILE A 58 -1.72 -13.68 12.30
CA ILE A 58 -0.74 -14.04 13.35
C ILE A 58 -1.17 -13.52 14.72
N PHE A 59 -1.57 -12.25 14.81
CA PHE A 59 -1.69 -11.53 16.07
C PHE A 59 -3.11 -11.22 16.53
N VAL A 60 -4.07 -11.09 15.61
CA VAL A 60 -5.42 -10.58 15.94
C VAL A 60 -6.41 -11.73 16.04
N GLU A 61 -6.55 -12.55 14.98
CA GLU A 61 -7.52 -13.64 14.92
C GLU A 61 -6.88 -14.98 14.53
N PRO A 62 -5.89 -15.52 15.27
CA PRO A 62 -5.15 -16.71 14.87
C PRO A 62 -6.02 -17.99 14.82
N ALA A 63 -7.14 -18.03 15.54
CA ALA A 63 -8.01 -19.20 15.62
C ALA A 63 -9.00 -19.34 14.45
N ARG A 64 -9.20 -18.28 13.66
CA ARG A 64 -10.13 -18.26 12.52
C ARG A 64 -9.66 -19.18 11.39
N ASP A 65 -10.60 -19.80 10.68
CA ASP A 65 -10.27 -20.74 9.59
C ASP A 65 -9.46 -20.09 8.48
N PHE A 66 -9.73 -18.82 8.17
CA PHE A 66 -8.92 -18.00 7.28
C PHE A 66 -7.45 -17.95 7.74
N SER A 67 -7.20 -17.62 9.01
CA SER A 67 -5.87 -17.45 9.58
C SER A 67 -5.09 -18.77 9.57
N LYS A 68 -5.72 -19.87 9.99
CA LYS A 68 -5.11 -21.21 9.95
C LYS A 68 -4.71 -21.59 8.53
N THR A 69 -5.60 -21.36 7.57
CA THR A 69 -5.37 -21.70 6.16
C THR A 69 -4.28 -20.82 5.54
N LEU A 70 -4.28 -19.51 5.84
CA LEU A 70 -3.25 -18.59 5.39
C LEU A 70 -1.87 -18.97 5.92
N LEU A 71 -1.77 -19.26 7.22
CA LEU A 71 -0.53 -19.69 7.86
C LEU A 71 -0.05 -21.05 7.33
N ALA A 72 -0.96 -21.97 7.00
CA ALA A 72 -0.61 -23.23 6.35
C ALA A 72 0.00 -22.99 4.96
N TYR A 73 -0.62 -22.16 4.11
CA TYR A 73 -0.05 -21.81 2.81
C TYR A 73 1.32 -21.15 2.93
N LEU A 74 1.50 -20.21 3.86
CA LEU A 74 2.79 -19.56 4.11
C LEU A 74 3.85 -20.56 4.61
N LYS A 75 3.49 -21.48 5.51
CA LYS A 75 4.39 -22.51 6.03
C LYS A 75 4.86 -23.49 4.96
N HIS A 76 3.99 -23.79 3.98
CA HIS A 76 4.31 -24.66 2.86
C HIS A 76 4.87 -23.92 1.64
N SER A 77 5.23 -22.63 1.78
CA SER A 77 5.74 -21.78 0.70
C SER A 77 4.81 -21.66 -0.51
N ASP A 78 3.51 -21.90 -0.32
CA ASP A 78 2.48 -21.76 -1.35
C ASP A 78 1.95 -20.33 -1.40
N ILE A 79 2.85 -19.42 -1.81
CA ILE A 79 2.58 -17.97 -1.84
C ILE A 79 1.46 -17.62 -2.82
N ALA A 80 1.34 -18.38 -3.92
CA ALA A 80 0.30 -18.14 -4.92
C ALA A 80 -1.10 -18.36 -4.35
N ASN A 81 -1.31 -19.44 -3.58
CA ASN A 81 -2.60 -19.69 -2.95
C ASN A 81 -2.82 -18.84 -1.71
N ALA A 82 -1.77 -18.47 -0.97
CA ALA A 82 -1.86 -17.47 0.10
C ALA A 82 -2.40 -16.13 -0.41
N ILE A 83 -1.82 -15.61 -1.51
CA ILE A 83 -2.30 -14.38 -2.19
C ILE A 83 -3.75 -14.51 -2.61
N ARG A 84 -4.13 -15.63 -3.24
CA ARG A 84 -5.52 -15.86 -3.66
C ARG A 84 -6.47 -15.84 -2.47
N LEU A 85 -6.11 -16.53 -1.40
CA LEU A 85 -6.92 -16.58 -0.19
C LEU A 85 -7.15 -15.17 0.38
N ILE A 86 -6.08 -14.37 0.49
CA ILE A 86 -6.15 -12.97 0.91
C ILE A 86 -7.10 -12.20 0.00
N GLN A 87 -6.89 -12.25 -1.32
CA GLN A 87 -7.68 -11.45 -2.27
C GLN A 87 -9.15 -11.86 -2.33
N TYR A 88 -9.48 -13.14 -2.09
CA TYR A 88 -10.86 -13.61 -2.05
C TYR A 88 -11.60 -13.22 -0.77
N HIS A 89 -10.93 -13.20 0.37
CA HIS A 89 -11.54 -12.86 1.67
C HIS A 89 -11.24 -11.41 2.09
N LYS A 90 -10.66 -10.60 1.20
CA LYS A 90 -10.23 -9.24 1.54
C LYS A 90 -11.38 -8.37 2.04
N ASP A 91 -12.59 -8.63 1.56
CA ASP A 91 -13.79 -7.86 1.89
C ASP A 91 -14.45 -8.32 3.21
N ASP A 92 -14.03 -9.46 3.76
CA ASP A 92 -14.56 -10.00 5.02
C ASP A 92 -14.02 -9.26 6.26
N PHE A 93 -13.02 -8.39 6.05
CA PHE A 93 -12.40 -7.58 7.09
C PHE A 93 -12.82 -6.12 6.90
N HIS A 94 -13.73 -5.63 7.75
CA HIS A 94 -14.22 -4.26 7.65
C HIS A 94 -13.29 -3.24 8.31
N GLU A 95 -12.60 -3.65 9.38
CA GLU A 95 -11.67 -2.81 10.12
C GLU A 95 -10.24 -3.15 9.72
N LYS A 96 -9.66 -2.28 8.91
CA LYS A 96 -8.30 -2.41 8.39
C LYS A 96 -7.46 -1.25 8.89
N SER A 97 -6.43 -1.55 9.67
CA SER A 97 -5.40 -0.62 10.12
C SER A 97 -4.58 -0.05 8.96
N LEU A 98 -3.97 -0.88 8.11
CA LEU A 98 -3.10 -0.39 7.03
C LEU A 98 -3.88 0.22 5.86
N ASN A 99 -5.15 -0.18 5.68
CA ASN A 99 -6.06 0.40 4.70
C ASN A 99 -7.05 1.37 5.37
N SER A 100 -6.53 2.39 6.06
CA SER A 100 -7.33 3.41 6.75
C SER A 100 -6.83 4.83 6.52
N ALA A 101 -7.73 5.79 6.74
CA ALA A 101 -7.39 7.21 6.75
C ALA A 101 -6.39 7.57 7.86
N LEU A 102 -6.43 6.93 9.03
CA LEU A 102 -5.45 7.16 10.09
C LEU A 102 -4.05 6.74 9.64
N PHE A 103 -3.92 5.54 9.05
CA PHE A 103 -2.64 5.08 8.52
C PHE A 103 -2.13 5.97 7.39
N GLN A 104 -3.00 6.40 6.46
CA GLN A 104 -2.58 7.32 5.40
C GLN A 104 -2.03 8.65 5.95
N ILE A 105 -2.63 9.19 7.02
CA ILE A 105 -2.14 10.41 7.68
C ILE A 105 -0.74 10.17 8.26
N VAL A 106 -0.56 9.08 9.01
CA VAL A 106 0.76 8.72 9.57
C VAL A 106 1.79 8.48 8.47
N LEU A 107 1.41 7.76 7.41
CA LEU A 107 2.25 7.49 6.25
C LEU A 107 2.64 8.79 5.54
N ALA A 108 1.76 9.78 5.50
CA ALA A 108 2.03 11.08 4.90
C ALA A 108 3.12 11.84 5.67
N PHE A 109 3.00 11.91 7.00
CA PHE A 109 4.05 12.48 7.84
C PHE A 109 5.37 11.71 7.73
N LEU A 110 5.32 10.37 7.79
CA LEU A 110 6.50 9.52 7.66
C LEU A 110 7.20 9.73 6.32
N SER A 111 6.43 9.86 5.23
CA SER A 111 6.98 10.07 3.90
C SER A 111 7.75 11.37 3.82
N VAL A 112 7.17 12.48 4.28
CA VAL A 112 7.88 13.77 4.31
C VAL A 112 9.18 13.67 5.11
N LEU A 113 9.16 13.03 6.28
CA LEU A 113 10.34 12.84 7.12
C LEU A 113 11.41 11.96 6.46
N VAL A 114 11.03 10.85 5.82
CA VAL A 114 11.97 9.91 5.18
C VAL A 114 12.60 10.54 3.95
N ILE A 115 11.82 11.27 3.14
CA ILE A 115 12.35 11.98 1.97
C ILE A 115 13.35 13.05 2.41
N TYR A 116 13.06 13.76 3.50
CA TYR A 116 13.95 14.79 4.04
C TYR A 116 15.21 14.24 4.72
N SER A 117 15.12 13.09 5.41
CA SER A 117 16.16 12.65 6.37
C SER A 117 17.20 11.66 5.85
N SER A 118 17.16 11.22 4.59
CA SER A 118 17.99 10.09 4.13
C SER A 118 18.89 10.38 2.91
N ARG A 119 20.14 9.88 2.96
CA ARG A 119 21.07 9.79 1.81
C ARG A 119 20.77 8.60 0.88
N SER A 120 20.09 7.57 1.37
CA SER A 120 19.78 6.37 0.58
C SER A 120 18.43 6.50 -0.11
N PHE A 121 18.35 6.15 -1.39
CA PHE A 121 17.10 6.18 -2.15
C PHE A 121 16.19 4.98 -1.87
N PHE A 122 16.66 3.92 -1.22
CA PHE A 122 15.83 2.74 -0.89
C PHE A 122 14.63 3.09 0.00
N PRO A 123 14.81 3.70 1.20
CA PRO A 123 13.66 4.01 2.07
C PRO A 123 12.72 5.03 1.43
N LYS A 124 13.26 5.97 0.65
CA LYS A 124 12.49 6.96 -0.12
C LYS A 124 11.57 6.27 -1.14
N ALA A 125 12.13 5.37 -1.94
CA ALA A 125 11.39 4.59 -2.93
C ALA A 125 10.33 3.69 -2.28
N LEU A 126 10.70 3.03 -1.17
CA LEU A 126 9.78 2.18 -0.42
C LEU A 126 8.58 2.97 0.10
N VAL A 127 8.81 4.05 0.85
CA VAL A 127 7.72 4.80 1.48
C VAL A 127 6.82 5.47 0.46
N LEU A 128 7.39 6.02 -0.63
CA LEU A 128 6.61 6.60 -1.72
C LEU A 128 5.78 5.55 -2.45
N SER A 129 6.29 4.32 -2.59
CA SER A 129 5.54 3.23 -3.21
C SER A 129 4.36 2.79 -2.34
N VAL A 130 4.55 2.65 -1.03
CA VAL A 130 3.43 2.40 -0.11
C VAL A 130 2.41 3.52 -0.23
N TYR A 131 2.86 4.79 -0.26
CA TYR A 131 1.98 5.94 -0.38
C TYR A 131 1.16 5.89 -1.68
N ALA A 132 1.82 5.73 -2.83
CA ALA A 132 1.16 5.70 -4.13
C ALA A 132 0.15 4.55 -4.24
N ASN A 133 0.52 3.36 -3.77
CA ASN A 133 -0.40 2.22 -3.72
C ASN A 133 -1.57 2.45 -2.76
N SER A 134 -1.34 3.13 -1.64
CA SER A 134 -2.40 3.49 -0.70
C SER A 134 -3.42 4.48 -1.29
N ILE A 135 -2.96 5.43 -2.13
CA ILE A 135 -3.86 6.30 -2.93
C ILE A 135 -4.69 5.45 -3.90
N TYR A 136 -4.07 4.49 -4.58
CA TYR A 136 -4.79 3.60 -5.48
C TYR A 136 -5.87 2.79 -4.76
N VAL A 137 -5.54 2.17 -3.62
CA VAL A 137 -6.52 1.41 -2.83
C VAL A 137 -7.65 2.33 -2.34
N LEU A 138 -7.34 3.54 -1.86
CA LEU A 138 -8.36 4.54 -1.50
C LEU A 138 -9.34 4.82 -2.66
N LEU A 139 -8.84 4.94 -3.89
CA LEU A 139 -9.68 5.12 -5.07
C LEU A 139 -10.53 3.88 -5.36
N GLU A 140 -10.00 2.67 -5.21
CA GLU A 140 -10.80 1.44 -5.31
C GLU A 140 -11.95 1.44 -4.30
N TYR A 141 -11.69 1.83 -3.05
CA TYR A 141 -12.71 1.95 -2.00
C TYR A 141 -13.79 2.98 -2.36
N TYR A 142 -13.40 4.10 -2.98
CA TYR A 142 -14.35 5.09 -3.47
C TYR A 142 -15.24 4.53 -4.60
N TYR A 143 -14.65 3.90 -5.62
CA TYR A 143 -15.41 3.36 -6.76
C TYR A 143 -16.28 2.16 -6.39
N GLN A 144 -15.93 1.41 -5.34
CA GLN A 144 -16.73 0.30 -4.82
C GLN A 144 -17.81 0.72 -3.82
N ASN A 145 -17.98 2.02 -3.54
CA ASN A 145 -18.87 2.56 -2.51
C ASN A 145 -18.55 2.05 -1.08
N LYS A 146 -17.29 1.64 -0.84
CA LYS A 146 -16.81 1.16 0.47
C LYS A 146 -16.06 2.22 1.26
N LEU A 147 -16.15 3.49 0.87
CA LEU A 147 -15.44 4.61 1.51
C LEU A 147 -15.64 4.65 3.04
N SER A 148 -16.82 4.21 3.48
CA SER A 148 -17.20 4.07 4.88
C SER A 148 -16.22 3.23 5.71
N GLU A 149 -15.63 2.20 5.12
CA GLU A 149 -14.62 1.33 5.73
C GLU A 149 -13.27 2.02 5.82
N TRP A 150 -12.87 2.82 4.82
CA TRP A 150 -11.59 3.54 4.86
C TRP A 150 -11.52 4.55 6.02
N PHE A 151 -12.66 5.16 6.35
CA PHE A 151 -12.80 6.13 7.43
C PHE A 151 -13.37 5.50 8.71
N TRP A 152 -13.23 4.17 8.90
CA TRP A 152 -13.82 3.45 10.05
C TRP A 152 -13.44 4.05 11.42
N THR A 153 -12.23 4.60 11.55
CA THR A 153 -11.74 5.22 12.79
C THR A 153 -12.46 6.54 13.14
N PHE A 154 -13.11 7.20 12.17
CA PHE A 154 -13.77 8.49 12.38
C PHE A 154 -15.25 8.29 12.68
N LYS A 155 -15.74 8.90 13.78
CA LYS A 155 -17.16 8.84 14.17
C LYS A 155 -18.10 9.40 13.08
N THR A 156 -17.66 10.44 12.40
CA THR A 156 -18.40 11.06 11.28
C THR A 156 -17.69 10.75 9.97
N LYS A 157 -18.36 10.02 9.08
CA LYS A 157 -17.84 9.67 7.77
C LYS A 157 -17.94 10.89 6.84
N PRO A 158 -16.89 11.21 6.07
CA PRO A 158 -16.93 12.35 5.17
C PRO A 158 -17.95 12.13 4.05
N GLY A 159 -18.72 13.18 3.74
CA GLY A 159 -19.52 13.22 2.50
C GLY A 159 -18.63 13.32 1.27
N LYS A 160 -19.22 13.32 0.07
CA LYS A 160 -18.50 13.36 -1.22
C LYS A 160 -17.51 14.53 -1.32
N GLN A 161 -17.91 15.72 -0.90
CA GLN A 161 -17.04 16.90 -0.90
C GLN A 161 -15.87 16.76 0.08
N GLY A 162 -16.13 16.24 1.29
CA GLY A 162 -15.09 15.99 2.30
C GLY A 162 -14.07 14.95 1.83
N PHE A 163 -14.53 13.89 1.16
CA PHE A 163 -13.65 12.92 0.52
C PHE A 163 -12.77 13.54 -0.57
N LEU A 164 -13.34 14.35 -1.46
CA LEU A 164 -12.56 15.01 -2.52
C LEU A 164 -11.50 15.96 -1.96
N ALA A 165 -11.83 16.70 -0.90
CA ALA A 165 -10.86 17.54 -0.20
C ALA A 165 -9.73 16.70 0.43
N TYR A 166 -10.08 15.58 1.07
CA TYR A 166 -9.11 14.65 1.64
C TYR A 166 -8.19 14.05 0.55
N LEU A 167 -8.76 13.56 -0.56
CA LEU A 167 -7.98 13.04 -1.68
C LEU A 167 -7.05 14.11 -2.27
N GLY A 168 -7.55 15.34 -2.43
CA GLY A 168 -6.75 16.47 -2.89
C GLY A 168 -5.54 16.75 -1.99
N LEU A 169 -5.74 16.73 -0.67
CA LEU A 169 -4.65 16.90 0.30
C LEU A 169 -3.65 15.75 0.24
N VAL A 170 -4.12 14.51 0.16
CA VAL A 170 -3.27 13.31 0.09
C VAL A 170 -2.41 13.34 -1.17
N VAL A 171 -2.97 13.73 -2.32
CA VAL A 171 -2.25 13.89 -3.60
C VAL A 171 -1.28 15.07 -3.54
N LEU A 172 -1.66 16.19 -2.92
CA LEU A 172 -0.78 17.35 -2.74
C LEU A 172 0.45 16.98 -1.93
N VAL A 173 0.30 16.28 -0.81
CA VAL A 173 1.43 15.83 0.01
C VAL A 173 2.33 14.85 -0.77
N PHE A 174 1.75 13.95 -1.54
CA PHE A 174 2.52 13.06 -2.41
C PHE A 174 3.32 13.84 -3.47
N GLY A 175 2.70 14.80 -4.14
CA GLY A 175 3.36 15.69 -5.09
C GLY A 175 4.46 16.53 -4.45
N PHE A 176 4.23 17.03 -3.23
CA PHE A 176 5.25 17.72 -2.44
C PHE A 176 6.44 16.82 -2.13
N CYS A 177 6.20 15.56 -1.73
CA CYS A 177 7.27 14.58 -1.48
C CYS A 177 8.10 14.32 -2.74
N LEU A 178 7.47 14.26 -3.93
CA LEU A 178 8.19 14.13 -5.20
C LEU A 178 8.98 15.39 -5.57
N TYR A 179 8.48 16.58 -5.21
CA TYR A 179 9.15 17.85 -5.47
C TYR A 179 10.44 18.02 -4.65
N ILE A 180 10.44 17.57 -3.39
CA ILE A 180 11.60 17.66 -2.48
C ILE A 180 12.56 16.47 -2.56
N LEU A 181 12.26 15.49 -3.41
CA LEU A 181 12.96 14.20 -3.51
C LEU A 181 14.42 14.37 -3.95
#